data_AF-A0A3D1QZ75-F1
#
_entry.id   AF-A0A3D1QZ75-F1
#
_cell.length_a   1.000
_cell.length_b   1.000
_cell.length_c   1.000
_cell.angle_alpha   90.00
_cell.angle_beta   90.00
_cell.angle_gamma   90.00
#
_symmetry.space_group_name_H-M   'P 1'
#
loop_
_entity.id
_entity.type
_entity.pdbx_description
1 polymer ?
#
loop_
_entity_poly.entity_id
_entity_poly.type
_entity_poly.pdbx_seq_one_letter_code
_entity_poly.pdbx_strand_id
1 'polypeptide(L)'
;EVFDLKPDIDLDLMAPGQDIYDVTAKVLLSMRPVLAEHAPDVVLVQGDTTTAFTVALAAFYARRRVGHIEAGLRSGDKFQPFPEEVNRILAGGLADFHFAPTAGARANLLRAGCAEEAILVTGNTVI
;
A
#
# COMPACT_ATOMS: atom_id res chain seq x y z
N GLU A 1 -19.46 -7.31 13.47
CA GLU A 1 -18.63 -6.53 12.53
C GLU A 1 -18.07 -5.32 13.25
N VAL A 2 -16.82 -4.96 12.98
CA VAL A 2 -16.24 -3.72 13.49
C VAL A 2 -16.55 -2.63 12.47
N PHE A 3 -17.15 -1.52 12.91
CA PHE A 3 -17.46 -0.31 12.12
C PHE A 3 -18.64 -0.32 11.14
N ASP A 4 -19.43 -1.40 11.02
CA ASP A 4 -20.64 -1.47 10.16
C ASP A 4 -20.37 -1.01 8.69
N LEU A 5 -19.18 -1.33 8.20
CA LEU A 5 -18.74 -1.01 6.84
C LEU A 5 -19.14 -2.13 5.88
N LYS A 6 -19.85 -1.78 4.81
CA LYS A 6 -20.14 -2.68 3.70
C LYS A 6 -19.21 -2.35 2.52
N PRO A 7 -18.34 -3.26 2.08
CA PRO A 7 -17.51 -3.03 0.91
C PRO A 7 -18.37 -2.95 -0.36
N ASP A 8 -18.10 -1.97 -1.21
CA ASP A 8 -18.71 -1.89 -2.55
C ASP A 8 -18.21 -3.01 -3.47
N ILE A 9 -16.96 -3.45 -3.25
CA ILE A 9 -16.28 -4.47 -4.04
C ILE A 9 -15.61 -5.45 -3.08
N ASP A 10 -15.95 -6.73 -3.22
CA ASP A 10 -15.23 -7.85 -2.60
C ASP A 10 -14.53 -8.64 -3.69
N LEU A 11 -13.21 -8.80 -3.57
CA LEU A 11 -12.41 -9.56 -4.53
C LEU A 11 -12.40 -11.07 -4.25
N ASP A 12 -12.86 -11.50 -3.07
CA ASP A 12 -12.96 -12.91 -2.65
C ASP A 12 -11.70 -13.74 -2.97
N LEU A 13 -10.53 -13.25 -2.55
CA LEU A 13 -9.22 -13.76 -2.99
C LEU A 13 -8.64 -14.88 -2.12
N MET A 14 -9.17 -15.07 -0.91
CA MET A 14 -8.60 -15.97 0.08
C MET A 14 -8.83 -17.43 -0.32
N ALA A 15 -7.77 -18.23 -0.32
CA ALA A 15 -7.82 -19.65 -0.59
C ALA A 15 -6.88 -20.41 0.35
N PRO A 16 -7.21 -21.67 0.72
CA PRO A 16 -6.34 -22.49 1.56
C PRO A 16 -4.97 -22.71 0.89
N GLY A 17 -3.89 -22.61 1.68
CA GLY A 17 -2.54 -22.94 1.23
C GLY A 17 -1.87 -21.92 0.30
N GLN A 18 -2.41 -20.71 0.18
CA GLN A 18 -1.79 -19.65 -0.61
C GLN A 18 -0.41 -19.25 -0.09
N ASP A 19 0.50 -18.98 -1.01
CA ASP A 19 1.75 -18.31 -0.73
C ASP A 19 1.77 -16.86 -1.26
N ILE A 20 2.93 -16.20 -1.11
CA ILE A 20 3.10 -14.80 -1.53
C ILE A 20 2.97 -14.64 -3.05
N TYR A 21 3.35 -15.64 -3.85
CA TYR A 21 3.21 -15.61 -5.30
C TYR A 21 1.73 -15.65 -5.69
N ASP A 22 0.96 -16.54 -5.06
CA ASP A 22 -0.47 -16.67 -5.31
C ASP A 22 -1.22 -15.38 -4.97
N VAL A 23 -0.95 -14.80 -3.80
CA VAL A 23 -1.58 -13.54 -3.36
C VAL A 23 -1.22 -12.41 -4.33
N THR A 24 0.05 -12.27 -4.70
CA THR A 24 0.50 -11.22 -5.62
C THR A 24 -0.18 -11.35 -6.99
N ALA A 25 -0.19 -12.55 -7.58
CA ALA A 25 -0.79 -12.76 -8.89
C ALA A 25 -2.30 -12.50 -8.88
N LYS A 26 -3.01 -13.03 -7.87
CA LYS A 26 -4.47 -12.88 -7.77
C LYS A 26 -4.89 -11.43 -7.52
N VAL A 27 -4.25 -10.72 -6.60
CA VAL A 27 -4.55 -9.30 -6.34
C VAL A 27 -4.31 -8.46 -7.59
N LEU A 28 -3.14 -8.62 -8.24
CA LEU A 28 -2.77 -7.83 -9.41
C LEU A 28 -3.76 -8.00 -10.56
N LEU A 29 -4.16 -9.25 -10.85
CA LEU A 29 -5.09 -9.54 -11.93
C LEU A 29 -6.51 -9.07 -11.61
N SER A 30 -6.95 -9.22 -10.35
CA SER A 30 -8.31 -8.88 -9.93
C SER A 30 -8.52 -7.37 -9.79
N MET A 31 -7.47 -6.60 -9.51
CA MET A 31 -7.55 -5.14 -9.49
C MET A 31 -7.66 -4.50 -10.89
N ARG A 32 -7.22 -5.20 -11.94
CA ARG A 32 -7.27 -4.67 -13.32
C ARG A 32 -8.68 -4.24 -13.76
N PRO A 33 -9.73 -5.08 -13.67
CA PRO A 33 -11.09 -4.66 -14.04
C PRO A 33 -11.62 -3.57 -13.12
N VAL A 34 -11.36 -3.64 -11.81
CA VAL A 34 -11.80 -2.63 -10.83
C VAL A 34 -11.28 -1.24 -11.19
N LEU A 35 -9.98 -1.11 -11.48
CA LEU A 35 -9.36 0.17 -11.83
C LEU A 35 -9.80 0.68 -13.21
N ALA A 36 -10.18 -0.22 -14.12
CA ALA A 36 -10.71 0.15 -15.43
C ALA A 36 -12.15 0.67 -15.35
N GLU A 37 -13.00 0.01 -14.55
CA GLU A 37 -14.41 0.34 -14.39
C GLU A 37 -14.62 1.58 -13.53
N HIS A 38 -14.02 1.62 -12.33
CA HIS A 38 -14.22 2.74 -11.39
C HIS A 38 -13.35 3.95 -11.69
N ALA A 39 -12.25 3.76 -12.44
CA ALA A 39 -11.34 4.82 -12.88
C ALA A 39 -10.99 5.87 -11.80
N PRO A 40 -10.60 5.46 -10.58
CA PRO A 40 -10.41 6.40 -9.47
C PRO A 40 -9.25 7.37 -9.73
N ASP A 41 -9.36 8.61 -9.26
CA ASP A 41 -8.28 9.59 -9.34
C ASP A 41 -7.09 9.25 -8.43
N VAL A 42 -7.36 8.57 -7.32
CA VAL A 42 -6.40 8.16 -6.28
C VAL A 42 -6.82 6.81 -5.70
N VAL A 43 -5.85 5.92 -5.47
CA VAL A 43 -6.02 4.66 -4.75
C VAL A 43 -5.28 4.75 -3.42
N LEU A 44 -5.96 4.47 -2.31
CA LEU A 44 -5.34 4.44 -0.99
C LEU A 44 -4.97 3.00 -0.61
N VAL A 45 -3.73 2.81 -0.16
CA VAL A 45 -3.22 1.54 0.37
C VAL A 45 -2.66 1.77 1.77
N GLN A 46 -2.70 0.75 2.62
CA GLN A 46 -2.28 0.88 4.02
C GLN A 46 -1.22 -0.15 4.39
N GLY A 47 -0.18 0.30 5.09
CA GLY A 47 0.80 -0.57 5.75
C GLY A 47 1.74 -1.26 4.77
N ASP A 48 1.97 -2.55 4.98
CA ASP A 48 3.13 -3.29 4.47
C ASP A 48 2.79 -4.71 4.00
N THR A 49 1.52 -5.01 3.80
CA THR A 49 1.07 -6.32 3.32
C THR A 49 1.37 -6.50 1.83
N THR A 50 1.40 -7.75 1.38
CA THR A 50 1.52 -8.09 -0.05
C THR A 50 0.38 -7.45 -0.86
N THR A 51 -0.82 -7.37 -0.29
CA THR A 51 -1.97 -6.69 -0.90
C THR A 51 -1.68 -5.20 -1.10
N ALA A 52 -1.17 -4.50 -0.09
CA ALA A 52 -0.88 -3.06 -0.19
C ALA A 52 0.10 -2.73 -1.32
N PHE A 53 1.22 -3.46 -1.37
CA PHE A 53 2.18 -3.31 -2.46
C PHE A 53 1.56 -3.65 -3.83
N THR A 54 0.86 -4.78 -3.93
CA THR A 54 0.33 -5.25 -5.21
C THR A 54 -0.76 -4.32 -5.76
N VAL A 55 -1.61 -3.75 -4.89
CA VAL A 55 -2.61 -2.75 -5.27
C VAL A 55 -1.94 -1.46 -5.74
N ALA A 56 -0.88 -1.00 -5.07
CA ALA A 56 -0.10 0.15 -5.54
C ALA A 56 0.49 -0.09 -6.93
N LEU A 57 1.02 -1.29 -7.19
CA LEU A 57 1.52 -1.68 -8.51
C LEU A 57 0.42 -1.71 -9.58
N ALA A 58 -0.75 -2.26 -9.25
CA ALA A 58 -1.91 -2.28 -10.15
C ALA A 58 -2.38 -0.86 -10.50
N ALA A 59 -2.46 0.02 -9.50
CA ALA A 59 -2.82 1.44 -9.67
C ALA A 59 -1.80 2.17 -10.56
N PHE A 60 -0.50 1.93 -10.35
CA PHE A 60 0.56 2.45 -11.20
C PHE A 60 0.40 2.02 -12.67
N TYR A 61 0.14 0.72 -12.93
CA TYR A 61 -0.13 0.24 -14.30
C TYR A 61 -1.35 0.90 -14.94
N ALA A 62 -2.38 1.20 -14.15
CA ALA A 62 -3.57 1.91 -14.58
C ALA A 62 -3.40 3.45 -14.62
N ARG A 63 -2.19 3.97 -14.37
CA ARG A 63 -1.87 5.41 -14.29
C ARG A 63 -2.75 6.16 -13.30
N ARG A 64 -3.06 5.53 -12.17
CA ARG A 64 -3.79 6.14 -11.05
C ARG A 64 -2.80 6.55 -9.97
N ARG A 65 -3.07 7.68 -9.32
CA ARG A 65 -2.23 8.13 -8.21
C ARG A 65 -2.40 7.22 -7.00
N VAL A 66 -1.37 7.09 -6.18
CA VAL A 66 -1.37 6.22 -5.00
C VAL A 66 -1.12 7.04 -3.74
N GLY A 67 -1.97 6.86 -2.73
CA GLY A 67 -1.74 7.34 -1.38
C GLY A 67 -1.38 6.19 -0.45
N HIS A 68 -0.25 6.30 0.25
CA HIS A 68 0.22 5.27 1.17
C HIS A 68 -0.02 5.72 2.62
N ILE A 69 -0.98 5.07 3.27
CA ILE A 69 -1.31 5.22 4.69
C ILE A 69 -0.32 4.41 5.52
N GLU A 70 0.15 4.99 6.63
CA GLU A 70 1.21 4.42 7.47
C GLU A 70 2.57 4.34 6.75
N ALA A 71 2.86 5.32 5.90
CA ALA A 71 4.08 5.35 5.11
C ALA A 71 5.33 5.60 5.96
N GLY A 72 6.46 5.02 5.56
CA GLY A 72 7.79 5.41 6.04
C GLY A 72 8.35 4.64 7.23
N LEU A 73 7.64 3.66 7.80
CA LEU A 73 8.26 2.72 8.75
C LEU A 73 9.38 1.92 8.06
N ARG A 74 10.46 1.61 8.77
CA ARG A 74 11.61 0.85 8.23
C ARG A 74 12.26 0.03 9.34
N SER A 75 12.61 -1.22 9.03
CA SER A 75 13.51 -2.05 9.86
C SER A 75 14.98 -1.91 9.42
N GLY A 76 15.22 -1.64 8.13
CA GLY A 76 16.55 -1.66 7.54
C GLY A 76 17.04 -3.05 7.12
N ASP A 77 16.24 -4.10 7.33
CA ASP A 77 16.54 -5.47 6.90
C ASP A 77 15.42 -6.01 6.00
N LYS A 78 15.75 -6.23 4.72
CA LYS A 78 14.80 -6.72 3.71
C LYS A 78 14.22 -8.12 3.99
N PHE A 79 14.83 -8.87 4.91
CA PHE A 79 14.36 -10.20 5.30
C PHE A 79 13.75 -10.21 6.71
N GLN A 80 13.65 -9.07 7.39
CA GLN A 80 13.11 -8.96 8.76
C GLN A 80 12.42 -7.61 8.98
N PRO A 81 11.08 -7.56 9.09
CA PRO A 81 10.12 -8.65 8.85
C PRO A 81 10.00 -8.99 7.34
N PHE A 82 9.76 -10.27 7.03
CA PHE A 82 9.59 -10.77 5.66
C PHE A 82 8.15 -11.21 5.38
N PRO A 83 7.52 -10.72 4.31
CA PRO A 83 8.03 -9.84 3.24
C PRO A 83 7.84 -8.33 3.48
N GLU A 84 7.39 -7.93 4.66
CA GLU A 84 6.78 -6.62 4.91
C GLU A 84 7.75 -5.44 4.72
N GLU A 85 9.05 -5.59 5.04
CA GLU A 85 10.04 -4.53 4.78
C GLU A 85 10.16 -4.20 3.30
N VAL A 86 10.15 -5.21 2.43
CA VAL A 86 10.22 -4.98 0.99
C VAL A 86 8.90 -4.40 0.48
N ASN A 87 7.76 -4.93 0.93
CA ASN A 87 6.45 -4.44 0.52
C ASN A 87 6.27 -2.93 0.81
N ARG A 88 6.60 -2.47 2.02
CA ARG A 88 6.46 -1.05 2.38
C ARG A 88 7.43 -0.13 1.63
N ILE A 89 8.60 -0.63 1.23
CA ILE A 89 9.56 0.12 0.42
C ILE A 89 9.04 0.26 -1.00
N LEU A 90 8.57 -0.83 -1.60
CA LEU A 90 8.04 -0.83 -2.96
C LEU A 90 6.73 -0.05 -3.08
N ALA A 91 5.81 -0.20 -2.13
CA ALA A 91 4.59 0.59 -2.06
C ALA A 91 4.91 2.09 -1.93
N GLY A 92 5.88 2.44 -1.09
CA GLY A 92 6.35 3.82 -0.97
C GLY A 92 6.97 4.36 -2.26
N GLY A 93 7.75 3.56 -2.99
CA GLY A 93 8.32 3.98 -4.27
C GLY A 93 7.29 4.25 -5.37
N LEU A 94 6.06 3.75 -5.21
CA LEU A 94 4.95 3.94 -6.15
C LEU A 94 3.94 4.99 -5.69
N ALA A 95 4.09 5.54 -4.49
CA ALA A 95 3.13 6.48 -3.90
C ALA A 95 3.39 7.93 -4.33
N ASP A 96 2.31 8.66 -4.63
CA ASP A 96 2.31 10.11 -4.87
C ASP A 96 2.06 10.89 -3.57
N PHE A 97 1.40 10.26 -2.60
CA PHE A 97 1.10 10.84 -1.29
C PHE A 97 1.52 9.88 -0.17
N HIS A 98 2.22 10.40 0.82
CA HIS A 98 2.66 9.64 1.98
C HIS A 98 2.05 10.19 3.26
N PHE A 99 1.24 9.38 3.93
CA PHE A 99 0.68 9.69 5.25
C PHE A 99 1.51 8.98 6.32
N ALA A 100 2.55 9.66 6.78
CA ALA A 100 3.50 9.15 7.75
C ALA A 100 2.94 9.22 9.18
N PRO A 101 3.07 8.17 10.00
CA PRO A 101 2.52 8.18 11.35
C PRO A 101 3.32 9.02 12.33
N THR A 102 4.62 9.24 12.07
CA THR A 102 5.52 9.97 12.97
C THR A 102 6.54 10.80 12.19
N ALA A 103 7.17 11.77 12.86
CA ALA A 103 8.29 12.52 12.30
C ALA A 103 9.48 11.60 11.92
N GLY A 104 9.68 10.49 12.64
CA GLY A 104 10.70 9.49 12.31
C GLY A 104 10.41 8.78 10.98
N ALA A 105 9.15 8.39 10.76
CA ALA A 105 8.73 7.80 9.49
C ALA A 105 8.87 8.80 8.32
N ARG A 106 8.53 10.08 8.54
CA ARG A 106 8.82 11.14 7.56
C ARG A 106 10.31 11.26 7.25
N ALA A 107 11.17 11.25 8.26
CA ALA A 107 12.61 11.31 8.06
C ALA A 107 13.14 10.12 7.24
N ASN A 108 12.56 8.93 7.40
CA ASN A 108 12.90 7.76 6.60
C ASN A 108 12.53 7.96 5.11
N LEU A 109 11.35 8.52 4.83
CA LEU A 109 10.90 8.81 3.46
C LEU A 109 11.78 9.86 2.78
N LEU A 110 12.15 10.92 3.49
CA LEU A 110 13.09 11.92 2.97
C LEU A 110 14.45 11.31 2.65
N ARG A 111 14.98 10.42 3.51
CA ARG A 111 16.23 9.70 3.22
C ARG A 111 16.11 8.75 2.03
N ALA A 112 14.91 8.26 1.73
CA ALA A 112 14.64 7.44 0.55
C ALA A 112 14.44 8.27 -0.74
N GLY A 113 14.49 9.61 -0.66
CA GLY A 113 14.37 10.50 -1.81
C GLY A 113 12.95 10.94 -2.15
N CYS A 114 11.96 10.68 -1.29
CA CYS A 114 10.60 11.20 -1.46
C CYS A 114 10.61 12.74 -1.34
N ALA A 115 9.83 13.41 -2.20
CA ALA A 115 9.66 14.86 -2.15
C ALA A 115 9.00 15.29 -0.84
N GLU A 116 9.44 16.41 -0.27
CA GLU A 116 8.97 16.88 1.03
C GLU A 116 7.47 17.22 1.01
N GLU A 117 6.99 17.78 -0.10
CA GLU A 117 5.61 18.20 -0.33
C GLU A 117 4.65 17.02 -0.47
N ALA A 118 5.18 15.83 -0.79
CA ALA A 118 4.41 14.60 -0.89
C ALA A 118 4.21 13.91 0.46
N ILE A 119 4.83 14.39 1.55
CA ILE A 119 4.83 13.73 2.86
C ILE A 119 4.09 14.56 3.91
N LEU A 120 3.03 13.97 4.46
CA LEU A 120 2.25 14.54 5.57
C LEU A 120 2.41 13.67 6.81
N VAL A 121 2.67 14.29 7.98
CA VAL A 121 2.64 13.58 9.27
C VAL A 121 1.22 13.65 9.82
N THR A 122 0.53 12.52 9.85
CA THR A 122 -0.90 12.45 10.19
C THR A 122 -1.20 11.82 11.54
N GLY A 123 -0.21 11.20 12.19
CA GLY A 123 -0.46 10.21 13.23
C GLY A 123 -0.84 8.84 12.64
N ASN A 124 -1.04 7.85 13.50
CA ASN A 124 -1.48 6.51 13.08
C ASN A 124 -3.00 6.37 13.30
N THR A 125 -3.73 5.87 12.31
CA THR A 125 -5.19 5.67 12.37
C THR A 125 -5.65 4.65 13.41
N VAL A 126 -4.73 3.85 13.96
CA VAL A 126 -5.01 2.91 15.05
C VAL A 126 -5.19 3.60 16.40
N ILE A 127 -4.67 4.83 16.58
CA ILE A 127 -4.62 5.56 17.86
C ILE A 127 -5.57 6.77 17.82
#